data_AF-A0A1Q8QJE2-F1
#
_entry.id   AF-A0A1Q8QJE2-F1
#
_cell.length_a   1.000
_cell.length_b   1.000
_cell.length_c   1.000
_cell.angle_alpha   90.00
_cell.angle_beta   90.00
_cell.angle_gamma   90.00
#
_symmetry.space_group_name_H-M   'P 1'
#
loop_
_entity.id
_entity.type
_entity.pdbx_description
1 polymer ?
#
loop_
_entity_poly.entity_id
_entity_poly.type
_entity_poly.pdbx_seq_one_letter_code
_entity_poly.pdbx_strand_id
1 'polypeptide(L)'
;MPEKPYVPPYSVTDVIIHLVAEISELVGVITVKSETAVNPHLRRDNQIRTIHTSLAIENNSLSLEQMTDIINGKRVLGSPNEIREVKNAFDAYI
;
A
#
# COMPACT_ATOMS: atom_id res chain seq x y z
N MET A 1 0.43 -34.56 25.81
CA MET A 1 1.53 -34.41 24.83
C MET A 1 1.65 -32.93 24.54
N PRO A 2 2.85 -32.31 24.59
CA PRO A 2 2.96 -30.89 24.27
C PRO A 2 2.76 -30.69 22.77
N GLU A 3 1.93 -29.72 22.38
CA GLU A 3 1.73 -29.35 20.99
C GLU A 3 3.04 -28.81 20.41
N LYS A 4 3.43 -29.33 19.25
CA LYS A 4 4.63 -28.88 18.54
C LYS A 4 4.32 -27.49 17.96
N PRO A 5 5.17 -26.47 18.19
CA PRO A 5 4.93 -25.13 17.64
C PRO A 5 4.92 -25.19 16.11
N TYR A 6 3.97 -24.48 15.50
CA TYR A 6 3.88 -24.35 14.05
C TYR A 6 5.15 -23.72 13.49
N VAL A 7 5.77 -24.41 12.52
CA VAL A 7 6.91 -23.89 11.76
C VAL A 7 6.40 -23.53 10.37
N PRO A 8 6.36 -22.23 10.00
CA PRO A 8 5.98 -21.83 8.67
C PRO A 8 6.92 -22.45 7.61
N PRO A 9 6.40 -23.03 6.52
CA PRO A 9 7.21 -23.76 5.56
C PRO A 9 7.87 -22.82 4.53
N TYR A 10 8.87 -22.06 4.96
CA TYR A 10 9.72 -21.28 4.05
C TYR A 10 11.16 -21.77 4.07
N SER A 11 11.83 -21.66 2.93
CA SER A 11 13.26 -21.94 2.78
C SER A 11 13.92 -20.76 2.07
N VAL A 12 15.03 -20.27 2.60
CA VAL A 12 15.82 -19.24 1.93
C VAL A 12 16.51 -19.85 0.71
N THR A 13 16.44 -19.16 -0.42
CA THR A 13 17.09 -19.54 -1.67
C THR A 13 18.07 -18.43 -2.09
N ASP A 14 19.00 -18.76 -2.98
CA ASP A 14 19.95 -17.76 -3.52
C ASP A 14 19.23 -16.59 -4.22
N VAL A 15 18.07 -16.87 -4.84
CA VAL A 15 17.21 -15.83 -5.46
C VAL A 15 16.67 -14.87 -4.40
N ILE A 16 16.21 -15.39 -3.25
CA ILE A 16 15.73 -14.54 -2.15
C ILE A 16 16.87 -13.64 -1.64
N ILE A 17 18.07 -14.20 -1.46
CA ILE A 17 19.24 -13.42 -1.02
C ILE A 17 19.60 -12.33 -2.03
N HIS A 18 19.58 -12.64 -3.32
CA HIS A 18 19.85 -11.67 -4.37
C HIS A 18 18.84 -10.52 -4.36
N LEU A 19 17.54 -10.83 -4.29
CA LEU A 19 16.48 -9.83 -4.21
C LEU A 19 16.59 -8.96 -2.95
N VAL A 20 16.91 -9.56 -1.80
CA VAL A 20 17.13 -8.80 -0.55
C VAL A 20 18.29 -7.81 -0.71
N ALA A 21 19.39 -8.23 -1.33
CA ALA A 21 20.54 -7.35 -1.58
C ALA A 21 20.18 -6.19 -2.51
N GLU A 22 19.51 -6.47 -3.64
CA GLU A 22 19.09 -5.46 -4.61
C GLU A 22 18.10 -4.46 -3.99
N ILE A 23 17.08 -4.94 -3.28
CA ILE A 23 16.11 -4.08 -2.58
C ILE A 23 16.82 -3.20 -1.54
N SER A 24 17.78 -3.74 -0.80
CA SER A 24 18.53 -2.99 0.21
C SER A 24 19.38 -1.87 -0.39
N GLU A 25 20.04 -2.12 -1.52
CA GLU A 25 20.77 -1.10 -2.26
C GLU A 25 19.84 0.00 -2.75
N LEU A 26 18.72 -0.35 -3.38
CA LEU A 26 17.72 0.59 -3.88
C LEU A 26 17.12 1.45 -2.75
N VAL A 27 16.81 0.84 -1.61
CA VAL A 27 16.35 1.58 -0.41
C VAL A 27 17.42 2.56 0.04
N GLY A 28 18.68 2.15 0.13
CA GLY A 28 19.79 3.06 0.47
C GLY A 28 19.90 4.26 -0.46
N VAL A 29 19.82 4.03 -1.78
CA VAL A 29 19.82 5.10 -2.79
C VAL A 29 18.65 6.07 -2.61
N ILE A 30 17.45 5.55 -2.35
CA ILE A 30 16.25 6.37 -2.13
C ILE A 30 16.37 7.17 -0.84
N THR A 31 16.83 6.57 0.27
CA THR A 31 16.97 7.24 1.56
C THR A 31 17.91 8.44 1.47
N VAL A 32 19.09 8.28 0.86
CA VAL A 32 20.05 9.39 0.69
C VAL A 32 19.48 10.50 -0.21
N LYS A 33 18.77 10.15 -1.29
CA LYS A 33 18.17 11.13 -2.20
C LYS A 33 16.95 11.85 -1.60
N SER A 34 16.27 11.25 -0.65
CA SER A 34 15.02 11.75 -0.06
C SER A 34 15.18 12.53 1.26
N GLU A 35 16.42 12.80 1.69
CA GLU A 35 16.73 13.64 2.85
C GLU A 35 16.13 15.06 2.76
N THR A 36 15.70 15.49 1.56
CA THR A 36 14.84 16.67 1.41
C THR A 36 13.39 16.26 1.60
N ALA A 37 12.85 16.50 2.80
CA ALA A 37 11.46 16.29 3.24
C ALA A 37 10.49 15.89 2.13
N VAL A 38 10.18 14.59 2.04
CA VAL A 38 9.18 14.06 1.07
C VAL A 38 7.91 14.89 1.19
N ASN A 39 7.59 15.62 0.11
CA ASN A 39 6.47 16.54 0.06
C ASN A 39 5.17 15.87 0.57
N PRO A 40 4.45 16.44 1.54
CA PRO A 40 3.22 15.87 2.07
C PRO A 40 2.18 15.50 0.99
N HIS A 41 2.14 16.24 -0.12
CA HIS A 41 1.30 15.90 -1.27
C HIS A 41 1.73 14.60 -1.94
N LEU A 42 3.03 14.39 -2.15
CA LEU A 42 3.55 13.15 -2.74
C LEU A 42 3.29 11.94 -1.84
N ARG A 43 3.36 12.12 -0.51
CA ARG A 43 2.99 11.05 0.43
C ARG A 43 1.51 10.69 0.30
N ARG A 44 0.64 11.68 0.29
CA ARG A 44 -0.81 11.49 0.14
C ARG A 44 -1.14 10.82 -1.19
N ASP A 45 -0.53 11.26 -2.29
CA ASP A 45 -0.73 10.67 -3.62
C ASP A 45 -0.30 9.20 -3.65
N ASN A 46 0.83 8.87 -3.04
CA ASN A 46 1.30 7.49 -2.95
C ASN A 46 0.35 6.63 -2.10
N GLN A 47 -0.16 7.14 -0.98
CA GLN A 47 -1.16 6.45 -0.15
C GLN A 47 -2.44 6.15 -0.94
N ILE A 48 -2.97 7.13 -1.68
CA ILE A 48 -4.17 6.96 -2.49
C ILE A 48 -3.93 5.88 -3.56
N ARG A 49 -2.75 5.87 -4.21
CA ARG A 49 -2.39 4.81 -5.17
C ARG A 49 -2.32 3.44 -4.52
N THR A 50 -1.72 3.31 -3.34
CA THR A 50 -1.65 2.04 -2.58
C THR A 50 -3.05 1.51 -2.25
N ILE A 51 -3.92 2.37 -1.74
CA ILE A 51 -5.32 2.02 -1.43
C ILE A 51 -6.05 1.57 -2.68
N HIS A 52 -5.91 2.32 -3.79
CA HIS A 52 -6.54 1.97 -5.06
C HIS A 52 -6.08 0.61 -5.57
N THR A 53 -4.77 0.34 -5.57
CA THR A 53 -4.26 -0.98 -6.00
C THR A 53 -4.75 -2.11 -5.10
N SER A 54 -4.84 -1.89 -3.79
CA SER A 54 -5.33 -2.90 -2.84
C SER A 54 -6.80 -3.20 -3.04
N LEU A 55 -7.65 -2.17 -3.15
CA LEU A 55 -9.10 -2.34 -3.29
C LEU A 55 -9.49 -2.85 -4.67
N ALA A 56 -8.74 -2.51 -5.72
CA ALA A 56 -8.97 -3.04 -7.06
C ALA A 56 -8.78 -4.57 -7.13
N ILE A 57 -7.85 -5.13 -6.34
CA ILE A 57 -7.66 -6.59 -6.21
C ILE A 57 -8.92 -7.24 -5.60
N GLU A 58 -9.56 -6.53 -4.67
CA GLU A 58 -10.81 -6.94 -4.01
C GLU A 58 -12.06 -6.58 -4.83
N ASN A 59 -11.91 -6.32 -6.13
CA ASN A 59 -12.98 -5.95 -7.08
C ASN A 59 -13.70 -4.63 -6.79
N ASN A 60 -13.06 -3.67 -6.11
CA ASN A 60 -13.55 -2.31 -6.05
C ASN A 60 -13.38 -1.63 -7.43
N SER A 61 -14.47 -1.06 -7.94
CA SER A 61 -14.56 -0.52 -9.30
C SER A 61 -14.24 0.98 -9.41
N LEU A 62 -14.00 1.66 -8.29
CA LEU A 62 -13.74 3.10 -8.27
C LEU A 62 -12.38 3.43 -8.88
N SER A 63 -12.35 4.40 -9.79
CA SER A 63 -11.10 4.88 -10.38
C SER A 63 -10.24 5.62 -9.36
N LEU A 64 -8.94 5.73 -9.67
CA LEU A 64 -8.01 6.53 -8.85
C LEU A 64 -8.50 7.98 -8.66
N GLU A 65 -9.10 8.58 -9.69
CA GLU A 65 -9.67 9.93 -9.62
C GLU A 65 -10.88 9.97 -8.67
N GLN A 66 -11.79 9.01 -8.76
CA GLN A 66 -12.93 8.89 -7.85
C GLN A 66 -12.49 8.67 -6.41
N MET A 67 -11.48 7.83 -6.16
CA MET A 67 -10.92 7.64 -4.82
C MET A 67 -10.28 8.92 -4.28
N THR A 68 -9.54 9.64 -5.11
CA THR A 68 -8.94 10.94 -4.76
C THR A 68 -10.03 11.94 -4.38
N ASP A 69 -11.12 11.99 -5.15
CA ASP A 69 -12.25 12.87 -4.90
C ASP A 69 -12.99 12.51 -3.60
N ILE A 70 -13.18 11.23 -3.30
CA ILE A 70 -13.75 10.75 -2.02
C ILE A 70 -12.88 11.22 -0.85
N ILE A 71 -11.57 11.04 -0.94
CA ILE A 71 -10.59 11.40 0.10
C ILE A 71 -10.47 12.93 0.27
N ASN A 72 -10.76 13.69 -0.77
CA ASN A 72 -10.83 15.15 -0.73
C ASN A 72 -12.23 15.68 -0.34
N GLY A 73 -13.16 14.80 0.02
CA GLY A 73 -14.50 15.19 0.48
C GLY A 73 -15.45 15.67 -0.63
N LYS A 74 -15.11 15.43 -1.90
CA LYS A 74 -15.99 15.73 -3.03
C LYS A 74 -17.07 14.68 -3.18
N ARG A 75 -18.15 15.02 -3.89
CA ARG A 75 -19.23 14.09 -4.21
C ARG A 75 -18.81 13.19 -5.37
N VAL A 76 -18.98 11.88 -5.18
CA VAL A 76 -18.70 10.86 -6.20
C VAL A 76 -19.90 9.94 -6.32
N LEU A 77 -20.25 9.60 -7.55
CA LEU A 77 -21.26 8.58 -7.85
C LEU A 77 -20.58 7.20 -7.82
N GLY A 78 -21.10 6.29 -7.00
CA GLY A 78 -20.56 4.95 -6.83
C GLY A 78 -21.36 4.15 -5.81
N SER A 79 -21.01 2.87 -5.64
CA SER A 79 -21.62 2.04 -4.61
C SER A 79 -21.33 2.61 -3.22
N PRO A 80 -22.34 2.74 -2.32
CA PRO A 80 -22.11 3.18 -0.95
C PRO A 80 -21.10 2.30 -0.19
N ASN A 81 -21.05 1.01 -0.52
CA ASN A 81 -20.12 0.07 0.11
C ASN A 81 -18.69 0.33 -0.35
N GLU A 82 -18.45 0.47 -1.65
CA GLU A 82 -17.12 0.75 -2.21
C GLU A 82 -16.59 2.10 -1.72
N ILE A 83 -17.46 3.13 -1.65
CA ILE A 83 -17.08 4.44 -1.09
C ILE A 83 -16.67 4.30 0.38
N ARG A 84 -17.40 3.47 1.15
CA ARG A 84 -17.07 3.22 2.56
C ARG A 84 -15.77 2.45 2.71
N GLU A 85 -15.50 1.48 1.85
CA GLU A 85 -14.21 0.77 1.82
C GLU A 85 -13.04 1.71 1.59
N VAL A 86 -13.15 2.63 0.63
CA VAL A 86 -12.12 3.64 0.38
C VAL A 86 -11.86 4.51 1.61
N LYS A 87 -12.92 4.98 2.28
CA LYS A 87 -12.78 5.78 3.51
C LYS A 87 -12.14 4.98 4.64
N ASN A 88 -12.62 3.76 4.88
CA ASN A 88 -12.09 2.89 5.92
C ASN A 88 -10.62 2.52 5.66
N ALA A 89 -10.27 2.22 4.40
CA ALA A 89 -8.90 1.95 4.02
C ALA A 89 -8.03 3.19 4.25
N PHE A 90 -8.48 4.37 3.83
CA PHE A 90 -7.75 5.61 4.06
C PHE A 90 -7.53 5.89 5.55
N ASP A 91 -8.55 5.72 6.38
CA ASP A 91 -8.46 5.89 7.83
C ASP A 91 -7.53 4.88 8.51
N ALA A 92 -7.37 3.67 7.95
CA ALA A 92 -6.48 2.64 8.50
C ALA A 92 -4.99 2.86 8.18
N TYR A 93 -4.68 3.62 7.13
CA TYR A 93 -3.30 3.93 6.71
C TYR A 93 -2.79 5.28 7.25
N ILE A 94 -3.64 6.04 7.95
CA ILE A 94 -3.31 7.30 8.65
C ILE A 94 -2.95 7.01 10.11
#